data_AF-A0A973SA51-F1
#
_entry.id   AF-A0A973SA51-F1
#
_cell.length_a   1.000
_cell.length_b   1.000
_cell.length_c   1.000
_cell.angle_alpha   90.00
_cell.angle_beta   90.00
_cell.angle_gamma   90.00
#
_symmetry.space_group_name_H-M   'P 1'
#
loop_
_entity.id
_entity.type
_entity.pdbx_description
1 polymer ?
#
loop_
_entity_poly.entity_id
_entity_poly.type
_entity_poly.pdbx_seq_one_letter_code
_entity_poly.pdbx_strand_id
1 'polypeptide(L)'
;MMNEQWLIIHFPPDYFPPYNSIENAVHGVRIVLAIAGISLIFLVRRQAGALLVWTASGTRPLTIAAIVLAVILALAVAEFILRSSGWQSVNFGEIKREPLRLHDPTLAWTLQPSHTGYLVTGGRRIEYANDVFGYREPNQETKPDFARPTIVLAGESVMGGFGLNWDESIAGQVNHLTGTQTVDLSVGGYATDQIYLRLKRELRRFQRPVAIVILFSPMLFRRNTEDFRPHLGPDLVLRPAVHRSKLMDLARWAIPYRSVKETDRAILTTREILSATVRLAKARGALPIVLVPQFLPEQPAERLIRSRVLENIDLPVLSVPLDGRWHLAGDWHPNARAAKTMALAISSRLRPFTVSRDSFISSTQ
;
A
#
# COMPACT_ATOMS: atom_id res chain seq x y z
N MET A 1 -29.90 -7.08 -5.71
CA MET A 1 -28.88 -7.67 -6.60
C MET A 1 -27.57 -6.96 -6.35
N MET A 2 -26.49 -7.69 -6.04
CA MET A 2 -25.14 -7.09 -5.95
C MET A 2 -24.65 -6.80 -7.36
N ASN A 3 -24.46 -5.52 -7.69
CA ASN A 3 -23.82 -5.08 -8.93
C ASN A 3 -22.30 -4.96 -8.73
N GLU A 4 -21.52 -4.86 -9.82
CA GLU A 4 -20.06 -4.71 -9.78
C GLU A 4 -19.60 -3.55 -8.87
N GLN A 5 -20.38 -2.48 -8.84
CA GLN A 5 -20.13 -1.31 -7.99
C GLN A 5 -20.10 -1.65 -6.49
N TRP A 6 -20.97 -2.57 -6.03
CA TRP A 6 -20.94 -3.05 -4.66
C TRP A 6 -19.60 -3.77 -4.36
N LEU A 7 -19.13 -4.63 -5.26
CA LEU A 7 -17.91 -5.42 -5.03
C LEU A 7 -16.69 -4.52 -4.93
N ILE A 8 -16.59 -3.50 -5.80
CA ILE A 8 -15.50 -2.53 -5.78
C ILE A 8 -15.45 -1.75 -4.46
N ILE A 9 -16.60 -1.32 -3.94
CA ILE A 9 -16.67 -0.53 -2.71
C ILE A 9 -16.26 -1.37 -1.50
N HIS A 10 -16.67 -2.64 -1.48
CA HIS A 10 -16.48 -3.52 -0.33
C HIS A 10 -15.17 -4.30 -0.35
N PHE A 11 -14.54 -4.45 -1.51
CA PHE A 11 -13.27 -5.15 -1.70
C PHE A 11 -12.30 -4.24 -2.46
N PRO A 12 -11.69 -3.25 -1.80
CA PRO A 12 -10.80 -2.32 -2.48
C PRO A 12 -9.62 -3.04 -3.14
N PRO A 13 -9.14 -2.55 -4.30
CA PRO A 13 -8.03 -3.16 -5.01
C PRO A 13 -6.75 -3.23 -4.17
N ASP A 14 -6.04 -4.35 -4.32
CA ASP A 14 -4.70 -4.57 -3.78
C ASP A 14 -3.81 -5.29 -4.80
N TYR A 15 -2.51 -5.23 -4.59
CA TYR A 15 -1.48 -5.91 -5.38
C TYR A 15 -1.50 -7.43 -5.19
N PHE A 16 -1.77 -7.84 -3.96
CA PHE A 16 -1.74 -9.23 -3.54
C PHE A 16 -2.90 -9.51 -2.58
N PRO A 17 -3.91 -10.29 -3.00
CA PRO A 17 -4.09 -10.89 -4.33
C PRO A 17 -4.61 -9.88 -5.39
N PRO A 18 -4.39 -10.12 -6.70
CA PRO A 18 -4.99 -9.32 -7.77
C PRO A 18 -6.51 -9.27 -7.65
N TYR A 19 -7.12 -8.15 -8.04
CA TYR A 19 -8.56 -7.93 -7.87
C TYR A 19 -9.42 -9.05 -8.47
N ASN A 20 -9.09 -9.54 -9.67
CA ASN A 20 -9.84 -10.63 -10.31
C ASN A 20 -9.83 -11.92 -9.47
N SER A 21 -8.75 -12.18 -8.72
CA SER A 21 -8.68 -13.31 -7.81
C SER A 21 -9.59 -13.11 -6.59
N ILE A 22 -9.70 -11.88 -6.09
CA ILE A 22 -10.64 -11.53 -5.01
C ILE A 22 -12.08 -11.73 -5.50
N GLU A 23 -12.41 -11.21 -6.68
CA GLU A 23 -13.72 -11.34 -7.30
C GLU A 23 -14.10 -12.82 -7.48
N ASN A 24 -13.22 -13.61 -8.10
CA ASN A 24 -13.43 -15.05 -8.30
C ASN A 24 -13.60 -15.80 -6.96
N ALA A 25 -12.81 -15.48 -5.94
CA ALA A 25 -12.93 -16.07 -4.61
C ALA A 25 -14.28 -15.74 -3.97
N VAL A 26 -14.72 -14.48 -4.07
CA VAL A 26 -16.03 -14.04 -3.57
C VAL A 26 -17.16 -14.79 -4.28
N HIS A 27 -17.10 -14.94 -5.61
CA HIS A 27 -18.08 -15.72 -6.37
C HIS A 27 -18.08 -17.21 -5.97
N GLY A 28 -16.90 -17.81 -5.81
CA GLY A 28 -16.76 -19.20 -5.35
C GLY A 28 -17.37 -19.43 -3.97
N VAL A 29 -17.07 -18.56 -3.00
CA VAL A 29 -17.66 -18.63 -1.65
C VAL A 29 -19.19 -18.54 -1.71
N ARG A 30 -19.75 -17.71 -2.59
CA ARG A 30 -21.21 -17.59 -2.76
C ARG A 30 -21.83 -18.87 -3.30
N ILE A 31 -21.20 -19.52 -4.26
CA ILE A 31 -21.65 -20.82 -4.78
C ILE A 31 -21.61 -21.87 -3.67
N VAL A 32 -20.52 -21.94 -2.92
CA VAL A 32 -20.38 -22.89 -1.79
C VAL A 32 -21.43 -22.64 -0.71
N LEU A 33 -21.65 -21.38 -0.32
CA LEU A 33 -22.68 -21.03 0.68
C LEU A 33 -24.10 -21.32 0.17
N ALA A 34 -24.38 -21.12 -1.12
CA ALA A 34 -25.66 -21.48 -1.71
C ALA A 34 -25.87 -23.00 -1.68
N ILE A 35 -24.86 -23.79 -2.08
CA ILE A 35 -24.90 -25.25 -2.02
C ILE A 35 -25.04 -25.73 -0.57
N ALA A 36 -24.30 -25.14 0.36
CA ALA A 36 -24.37 -25.47 1.77
C ALA A 36 -25.75 -25.14 2.34
N GLY A 37 -26.30 -23.96 2.06
CA GLY A 37 -27.63 -23.54 2.46
C GLY A 37 -28.72 -24.47 1.89
N ILE A 38 -28.64 -24.81 0.60
CA ILE A 38 -29.54 -25.77 -0.05
C ILE A 38 -29.43 -27.15 0.62
N SER A 39 -28.21 -27.65 0.82
CA SER A 39 -27.95 -28.93 1.48
C SER A 39 -28.47 -28.93 2.92
N LEU A 40 -28.31 -27.83 3.65
CA LEU A 40 -28.82 -27.66 5.00
C LEU A 40 -30.35 -27.66 5.00
N ILE A 41 -31.00 -26.98 4.04
CA ILE A 41 -32.46 -27.05 3.87
C ILE A 41 -32.91 -28.50 3.63
N PHE A 42 -32.25 -29.27 2.76
CA PHE A 42 -32.67 -30.63 2.44
C PHE A 42 -32.36 -31.65 3.56
N LEU A 43 -31.20 -31.55 4.20
CA LEU A 43 -30.76 -32.45 5.28
C LEU A 43 -31.45 -32.13 6.60
N VAL A 44 -31.54 -30.84 6.94
CA VAL A 44 -32.14 -30.37 8.20
C VAL A 44 -33.66 -30.34 8.11
N ARG A 45 -34.32 -30.16 6.96
CA ARG A 45 -35.80 -30.26 6.89
C ARG A 45 -36.32 -31.60 7.42
N ARG A 46 -35.63 -32.70 7.10
CA ARG A 46 -36.02 -34.04 7.53
C ARG A 46 -35.72 -34.27 9.03
N GLN A 47 -34.61 -33.73 9.52
CA GLN A 47 -34.18 -33.88 10.91
C GLN A 47 -34.83 -32.86 11.87
N ALA A 48 -35.07 -31.62 11.44
CA ALA A 48 -35.79 -30.59 12.19
C ALA A 48 -37.27 -30.91 12.32
N GLY A 49 -37.90 -31.51 11.30
CA GLY A 49 -39.25 -32.07 11.41
C GLY A 49 -39.32 -33.20 12.45
N ALA A 50 -38.28 -34.05 12.53
CA ALA A 50 -38.19 -35.08 13.57
C ALA A 50 -37.80 -34.53 14.95
N LEU A 51 -36.91 -33.54 15.03
CA LEU A 51 -36.46 -32.89 16.27
C LEU A 51 -37.58 -32.05 16.89
N LEU A 52 -38.41 -31.36 16.10
CA LEU A 52 -39.58 -30.60 16.57
C LEU A 52 -40.73 -31.49 17.07
N VAL A 53 -40.77 -32.76 16.66
CA VAL A 53 -41.71 -33.77 17.19
C VAL A 53 -41.11 -34.50 18.40
N TRP A 54 -39.78 -34.50 18.54
CA TRP A 54 -39.01 -35.17 19.61
C TRP A 54 -38.56 -34.20 20.73
N THR A 55 -39.08 -32.98 20.77
CA THR A 55 -38.67 -31.87 21.65
C THR A 55 -39.18 -31.95 23.11
N ALA A 56 -39.54 -33.13 23.63
CA ALA A 56 -40.16 -33.26 24.95
C ALA A 56 -39.22 -33.59 26.15
N SER A 57 -37.90 -33.75 25.97
CA SER A 57 -37.03 -34.30 27.05
C SER A 57 -35.91 -33.34 27.52
N GLY A 58 -35.84 -33.11 28.83
CA GLY A 58 -35.18 -31.98 29.52
C GLY A 58 -33.66 -32.03 29.80
N THR A 59 -32.84 -32.58 28.90
CA THR A 59 -31.35 -32.63 29.09
C THR A 59 -30.55 -31.62 28.24
N ARG A 60 -31.23 -30.70 27.53
CA ARG A 60 -30.63 -29.86 26.48
C ARG A 60 -29.78 -28.63 26.90
N PRO A 61 -29.97 -27.95 28.05
CA PRO A 61 -29.20 -26.74 28.33
C PRO A 61 -27.72 -27.05 28.59
N LEU A 62 -27.41 -28.20 29.20
CA LEU A 62 -26.03 -28.61 29.51
C LEU A 62 -25.24 -28.95 28.23
N THR A 63 -25.85 -29.60 27.24
CA THR A 63 -25.17 -29.91 25.97
C THR A 63 -24.91 -28.65 25.15
N ILE A 64 -25.89 -27.74 25.06
CA ILE A 64 -25.70 -26.44 24.38
C ILE A 64 -24.62 -25.64 25.11
N ALA A 65 -24.67 -25.59 26.45
CA ALA A 65 -23.65 -24.91 27.26
C ALA A 65 -22.26 -25.51 27.06
N ALA A 66 -22.12 -26.83 26.98
CA ALA A 66 -20.85 -27.50 26.72
C ALA A 66 -20.29 -27.19 25.33
N ILE A 67 -21.14 -27.15 24.29
CA ILE A 67 -20.73 -26.77 22.93
C ILE A 67 -20.28 -25.30 22.90
N VAL A 68 -21.06 -24.40 23.50
CA VAL A 68 -20.71 -22.98 23.58
C VAL A 68 -19.38 -22.79 24.33
N LEU A 69 -19.21 -23.48 25.46
CA LEU A 69 -17.96 -23.46 26.23
C LEU A 69 -16.78 -23.99 25.40
N ALA A 70 -16.95 -25.10 24.69
CA ALA A 70 -15.90 -25.67 23.84
C ALA A 70 -15.49 -24.70 22.72
N VAL A 71 -16.45 -24.03 22.07
CA VAL A 71 -16.17 -23.01 21.05
C VAL A 71 -15.42 -21.81 21.65
N ILE A 72 -15.86 -21.31 22.81
CA ILE A 72 -15.18 -20.20 23.49
C ILE A 72 -13.74 -20.58 23.84
N LEU A 73 -13.52 -21.77 24.41
CA LEU A 73 -12.19 -22.27 24.75
C LEU A 73 -11.31 -22.43 23.51
N ALA A 74 -11.85 -22.96 22.41
CA ALA A 74 -11.11 -23.09 21.16
C ALA A 74 -10.68 -21.72 20.61
N LEU A 75 -11.56 -20.72 20.62
CA LEU A 75 -11.23 -19.35 20.21
C LEU A 75 -10.20 -18.70 21.14
N ALA A 76 -10.30 -18.92 22.45
CA ALA A 76 -9.33 -18.40 23.43
C ALA A 76 -7.94 -19.02 23.23
N VAL A 77 -7.86 -20.34 23.02
CA VAL A 77 -6.60 -21.03 22.72
C VAL A 77 -6.02 -20.56 21.39
N ALA A 78 -6.86 -20.40 20.35
CA ALA A 78 -6.41 -19.88 19.06
C ALA A 78 -5.86 -18.46 19.18
N GLU A 79 -6.56 -17.56 19.88
CA GLU A 79 -6.06 -16.20 20.16
C GLU A 79 -4.74 -16.23 20.94
N PHE A 80 -4.62 -17.09 21.95
CA PHE A 80 -3.39 -17.26 22.73
C PHE A 80 -2.22 -17.75 21.87
N ILE A 81 -2.44 -18.75 21.00
CA ILE A 81 -1.42 -19.26 20.08
C ILE A 81 -1.02 -18.16 19.09
N LEU A 82 -1.98 -17.44 18.50
CA LEU A 82 -1.69 -16.36 17.55
C LEU A 82 -0.90 -15.21 18.18
N ARG A 83 -1.15 -14.90 19.46
CA ARG A 83 -0.38 -13.89 20.21
C ARG A 83 1.01 -14.38 20.60
N SER A 84 1.15 -15.63 21.03
CA SER A 84 2.40 -16.18 21.56
C SER A 84 3.37 -16.67 20.48
N SER A 85 2.87 -17.17 19.35
CA SER A 85 3.68 -17.57 18.19
C SER A 85 4.35 -16.41 17.46
N GLY A 86 4.08 -15.17 17.89
CA GLY A 86 4.60 -13.97 17.26
C GLY A 86 4.16 -13.85 15.81
N TRP A 87 2.97 -14.36 15.43
CA TRP A 87 2.54 -14.44 14.03
C TRP A 87 2.67 -13.09 13.30
N GLN A 88 3.73 -12.97 12.49
CA GLN A 88 4.25 -11.71 11.95
C GLN A 88 3.58 -11.29 10.64
N SER A 89 2.79 -12.13 9.99
CA SER A 89 2.27 -11.87 8.64
C SER A 89 1.27 -10.71 8.56
N VAL A 90 0.75 -10.26 9.71
CA VAL A 90 -0.06 -9.01 9.81
C VAL A 90 0.77 -7.82 10.33
N ASN A 91 1.95 -8.09 10.90
CA ASN A 91 2.88 -7.08 11.42
C ASN A 91 3.97 -6.80 10.38
N PHE A 92 3.66 -5.97 9.37
CA PHE A 92 4.60 -5.61 8.29
C PHE A 92 5.95 -5.02 8.74
N GLY A 93 6.06 -4.54 9.99
CA GLY A 93 7.29 -3.97 10.53
C GLY A 93 8.40 -4.96 10.89
N GLU A 94 8.07 -6.25 11.07
CA GLU A 94 9.04 -7.28 11.53
C GLU A 94 9.43 -8.30 10.46
N ILE A 95 9.07 -8.04 9.20
CA ILE A 95 9.42 -8.94 8.09
C ILE A 95 10.95 -8.96 7.93
N LYS A 96 11.59 -10.09 8.24
CA LYS A 96 13.02 -10.36 8.01
C LYS A 96 13.31 -10.68 6.54
N ARG A 97 12.94 -9.77 5.65
CA ARG A 97 13.18 -9.86 4.20
C ARG A 97 13.71 -8.53 3.70
N GLU A 98 14.66 -8.58 2.78
CA GLU A 98 15.22 -7.38 2.16
C GLU A 98 14.16 -6.61 1.33
N PRO A 99 14.18 -5.26 1.36
CA PRO A 99 15.01 -4.41 2.22
C PRO A 99 14.65 -4.52 3.72
N LEU A 100 15.66 -4.68 4.59
CA LEU A 100 15.44 -4.79 6.04
C LEU A 100 14.74 -3.59 6.64
N ARG A 101 13.92 -3.86 7.66
CA ARG A 101 13.06 -2.88 8.32
C ARG A 101 13.40 -2.75 9.80
N LEU A 102 13.27 -1.53 10.32
CA LEU A 102 13.31 -1.23 11.74
C LEU A 102 11.95 -0.70 12.17
N HIS A 103 11.54 -1.01 13.40
CA HIS A 103 10.32 -0.46 13.97
C HIS A 103 10.43 1.07 14.14
N ASP A 104 9.35 1.78 13.83
CA ASP A 104 9.21 3.23 14.04
C ASP A 104 7.86 3.52 14.70
N PRO A 105 7.80 4.24 15.83
CA PRO A 105 6.56 4.43 16.58
C PRO A 105 5.53 5.31 15.86
N THR A 106 5.93 6.08 14.84
CA THR A 106 5.04 6.96 14.07
C THR A 106 4.71 6.36 12.70
N LEU A 107 5.70 5.76 12.05
CA LEU A 107 5.58 5.21 10.70
C LEU A 107 5.32 3.70 10.70
N ALA A 108 5.22 3.07 11.86
CA ALA A 108 5.26 1.62 12.12
C ALA A 108 6.61 0.96 11.75
N TRP A 109 7.22 1.31 10.61
CA TRP A 109 8.56 0.87 10.25
C TRP A 109 9.28 1.85 9.34
N THR A 110 10.61 1.78 9.29
CA THR A 110 11.50 2.42 8.30
C THR A 110 12.46 1.39 7.73
N LEU A 111 13.24 1.77 6.71
CA LEU A 111 14.35 0.94 6.25
C LEU A 111 15.52 1.00 7.24
N GLN A 112 16.26 -0.11 7.36
CA GLN A 112 17.50 -0.15 8.13
C GLN A 112 18.54 0.78 7.47
N PRO A 113 19.06 1.80 8.18
CA PRO A 113 20.10 2.68 7.66
C PRO A 113 21.44 1.97 7.51
N SER A 114 22.30 2.49 6.65
CA SER A 114 23.66 1.98 6.38
C SER A 114 23.67 0.48 6.14
N HIS A 115 22.80 0.02 5.24
CA HIS A 115 22.59 -1.41 5.00
C HIS A 115 22.53 -1.70 3.51
N THR A 116 23.33 -2.66 3.07
CA THR A 116 23.23 -3.28 1.76
C THR A 116 22.78 -4.73 1.91
N GLY A 117 21.68 -5.06 1.25
CA GLY A 117 21.08 -6.38 1.27
C GLY A 117 20.75 -6.89 -0.13
N TYR A 118 20.47 -8.20 -0.22
CA TYR A 118 20.13 -8.84 -1.48
C TYR A 118 18.83 -9.63 -1.38
N LEU A 119 18.00 -9.50 -2.41
CA LEU A 119 16.80 -10.33 -2.57
C LEU A 119 16.83 -11.03 -3.92
N VAL A 120 16.50 -12.33 -3.94
CA VAL A 120 16.17 -13.03 -5.18
C VAL A 120 14.68 -12.83 -5.48
N THR A 121 14.37 -12.19 -6.61
CA THR A 121 13.00 -11.98 -7.08
C THR A 121 12.97 -11.94 -8.61
N GLY A 122 11.91 -12.49 -9.22
CA GLY A 122 11.82 -12.62 -10.68
C GLY A 122 13.00 -13.37 -11.31
N GLY A 123 13.60 -14.32 -10.59
CA GLY A 123 14.79 -15.06 -11.02
C GLY A 123 16.10 -14.26 -11.00
N ARG A 124 16.09 -13.04 -10.46
CA ARG A 124 17.25 -12.12 -10.43
C ARG A 124 17.66 -11.85 -8.98
N ARG A 125 18.97 -11.74 -8.74
CA ARG A 125 19.50 -11.20 -7.48
C ARG A 125 19.53 -9.68 -7.58
N ILE A 126 18.81 -9.01 -6.69
CA ILE A 126 18.65 -7.56 -6.65
C ILE A 126 19.32 -7.02 -5.40
N GLU A 127 20.14 -5.99 -5.58
CA GLU A 127 20.77 -5.26 -4.49
C GLU A 127 19.90 -4.09 -4.03
N TYR A 128 19.72 -3.99 -2.72
CA TYR A 128 19.12 -2.84 -2.06
C TYR A 128 20.13 -2.24 -1.12
N ALA A 129 20.60 -1.04 -1.45
CA ALA A 129 21.47 -0.27 -0.59
C ALA A 129 20.70 0.93 -0.04
N ASN A 130 20.80 1.12 1.28
CA ASN A 130 20.27 2.28 1.97
C ASN A 130 21.40 3.08 2.60
N ASP A 131 21.34 4.40 2.48
CA ASP A 131 22.29 5.31 3.11
C ASP A 131 22.11 5.38 4.65
N VAL A 132 22.90 6.25 5.28
CA VAL A 132 22.86 6.50 6.74
C VAL A 132 21.52 7.06 7.26
N PHE A 133 20.64 7.52 6.37
CA PHE A 133 19.29 8.00 6.70
C PHE A 133 18.20 6.98 6.33
N GLY A 134 18.59 5.82 5.78
CA GLY A 134 17.66 4.80 5.31
C GLY A 134 16.99 5.16 3.98
N TYR A 135 17.57 6.06 3.19
CA TYR A 135 17.12 6.38 1.83
C TYR A 135 17.73 5.37 0.86
N ARG A 136 16.96 4.94 -0.14
CA ARG A 136 17.50 4.04 -1.15
C ARG A 136 18.47 4.82 -2.04
N GLU A 137 19.67 4.30 -2.22
CA GLU A 137 20.77 4.91 -2.95
C GLU A 137 21.52 3.85 -3.80
N PRO A 138 22.42 4.22 -4.73
CA PRO A 138 23.18 3.25 -5.52
C PRO A 138 24.09 2.34 -4.66
N ASN A 139 24.55 2.84 -3.51
CA ASN A 139 25.31 2.11 -2.52
C ASN A 139 25.14 2.77 -1.13
N GLN A 140 25.52 2.06 -0.06
CA GLN A 140 25.33 2.51 1.32
C GLN A 140 26.21 3.71 1.73
N GLU A 141 27.28 3.98 0.98
CA GLU A 141 28.23 5.07 1.26
C GLU A 141 27.78 6.40 0.64
N THR A 142 26.93 6.32 -0.38
CA THR A 142 26.34 7.49 -1.03
C THR A 142 25.45 8.21 -0.03
N LYS A 143 25.64 9.52 0.08
CA LYS A 143 24.88 10.39 0.97
C LYS A 143 24.36 11.57 0.17
N PRO A 144 23.08 11.93 0.30
CA PRO A 144 22.57 13.16 -0.29
C PRO A 144 23.31 14.37 0.24
N ASP A 145 23.71 15.26 -0.66
CA ASP A 145 24.07 16.62 -0.28
C ASP A 145 22.79 17.45 -0.14
N PHE A 146 22.41 17.72 1.10
CA PHE A 146 21.20 18.46 1.41
C PHE A 146 21.18 19.91 0.91
N ALA A 147 22.34 20.49 0.56
CA ALA A 147 22.42 21.84 0.00
C ALA A 147 22.17 21.86 -1.52
N ARG A 148 22.29 20.72 -2.22
CA ARG A 148 22.11 20.64 -3.68
C ARG A 148 20.64 20.68 -4.10
N PRO A 149 20.35 21.21 -5.30
CA PRO A 149 19.06 21.01 -5.95
C PRO A 149 18.68 19.52 -5.97
N THR A 150 17.55 19.17 -5.35
CA THR A 150 17.18 17.77 -5.15
C THR A 150 15.76 17.46 -5.62
N ILE A 151 15.59 16.39 -6.39
CA ILE A 151 14.30 15.77 -6.69
C ILE A 151 14.05 14.72 -5.61
N VAL A 152 12.96 14.86 -4.86
CA VAL A 152 12.61 13.92 -3.79
C VAL A 152 11.48 13.01 -4.27
N LEU A 153 11.74 11.71 -4.33
CA LEU A 153 10.74 10.68 -4.60
C LEU A 153 10.23 10.11 -3.27
N ALA A 154 8.91 9.98 -3.15
CA ALA A 154 8.27 9.43 -1.96
C ALA A 154 7.17 8.46 -2.37
N GLY A 155 7.23 7.24 -1.86
CA GLY A 155 6.25 6.22 -2.19
C GLY A 155 6.43 4.94 -1.40
N GLU A 156 6.00 3.86 -2.02
CA GLU A 156 6.14 2.51 -1.46
C GLU A 156 6.98 1.62 -2.40
N SER A 157 6.84 0.30 -2.38
CA SER A 157 7.74 -0.62 -3.11
C SER A 157 7.78 -0.41 -4.63
N VAL A 158 6.74 0.13 -5.26
CA VAL A 158 6.78 0.52 -6.68
C VAL A 158 7.74 1.67 -6.92
N MET A 159 7.58 2.77 -6.18
CA MET A 159 8.48 3.93 -6.28
C MET A 159 9.90 3.54 -5.86
N GLY A 160 9.98 2.76 -4.79
CA GLY A 160 11.18 2.18 -4.23
C GLY A 160 11.84 1.12 -5.09
N GLY A 161 11.37 0.86 -6.31
CA GLY A 161 12.02 -0.03 -7.29
C GLY A 161 12.15 -1.49 -6.85
N PHE A 162 11.13 -2.06 -6.20
CA PHE A 162 11.17 -3.47 -5.80
C PHE A 162 11.41 -4.37 -7.01
N GLY A 163 12.41 -5.24 -6.88
CA GLY A 163 12.88 -6.18 -7.90
C GLY A 163 13.72 -5.55 -9.00
N LEU A 164 14.14 -4.30 -8.83
CA LEU A 164 14.98 -3.55 -9.75
C LEU A 164 16.29 -3.18 -9.07
N ASN A 165 17.41 -3.23 -9.80
CA ASN A 165 18.65 -2.60 -9.34
C ASN A 165 18.51 -1.07 -9.37
N TRP A 166 19.41 -0.35 -8.69
CA TRP A 166 19.35 1.11 -8.61
C TRP A 166 19.21 1.79 -9.98
N ASP A 167 20.06 1.41 -10.94
CA ASP A 167 20.05 2.01 -12.28
C ASP A 167 18.76 1.72 -13.06
N GLU A 168 18.00 0.69 -12.69
CA GLU A 168 16.72 0.35 -13.29
C GLU A 168 15.53 1.03 -12.59
N SER A 169 15.73 1.52 -11.36
CA SER A 169 14.70 2.16 -10.56
C SER A 169 14.28 3.52 -11.12
N ILE A 170 13.11 4.01 -10.70
CA ILE A 170 12.64 5.34 -11.09
C ILE A 170 13.64 6.41 -10.63
N ALA A 171 14.17 6.29 -9.41
CA ALA A 171 15.14 7.23 -8.86
C ALA A 171 16.45 7.29 -9.65
N GLY A 172 17.06 6.13 -9.90
CA GLY A 172 18.29 6.04 -10.69
C GLY A 172 18.12 6.59 -12.11
N GLN A 173 17.00 6.25 -12.77
CA GLN A 173 16.69 6.75 -14.11
C GLN A 173 16.41 8.27 -14.12
N VAL A 174 15.66 8.82 -13.16
CA VAL A 174 15.42 10.27 -13.08
C VAL A 174 16.73 11.03 -12.79
N ASN A 175 17.57 10.51 -11.89
CA ASN A 175 18.90 11.07 -11.61
C ASN A 175 19.74 11.15 -12.88
N HIS A 176 19.82 10.04 -13.63
CA HIS A 176 20.58 9.97 -14.88
C HIS A 176 20.02 10.90 -15.97
N LEU A 177 18.70 10.92 -16.16
CA LEU A 177 18.05 11.69 -17.22
C LEU A 177 18.06 13.21 -16.98
N THR A 178 18.10 13.64 -15.72
CA THR A 178 18.02 15.07 -15.35
C THR A 178 19.36 15.66 -14.93
N GLY A 179 20.35 14.83 -14.58
CA GLY A 179 21.59 15.26 -13.95
C GLY A 179 21.41 15.91 -12.56
N THR A 180 20.19 15.90 -12.03
CA THR A 180 19.85 16.50 -10.74
C THR A 180 19.82 15.43 -9.67
N GLN A 181 20.39 15.71 -8.49
CA GLN A 181 20.38 14.79 -7.35
C GLN A 181 18.95 14.31 -7.09
N THR A 182 18.75 12.99 -7.12
CA THR A 182 17.45 12.38 -6.87
C THR A 182 17.54 11.46 -5.67
N VAL A 183 16.69 11.66 -4.67
CA VAL A 183 16.67 10.88 -3.43
C VAL A 183 15.36 10.13 -3.30
N ASP A 184 15.44 8.84 -2.96
CA ASP A 184 14.29 7.96 -2.82
C ASP A 184 13.97 7.67 -1.34
N LEU A 185 12.88 8.29 -0.89
CA LEU A 185 12.33 8.12 0.46
C LEU A 185 11.29 6.99 0.53
N SER A 186 11.19 6.13 -0.47
CA SER A 186 10.14 5.12 -0.51
C SER A 186 10.39 3.96 0.47
N VAL A 187 9.32 3.40 1.03
CA VAL A 187 9.39 2.20 1.89
C VAL A 187 8.32 1.21 1.47
N GLY A 188 8.73 -0.02 1.19
CA GLY A 188 7.81 -1.10 0.86
C GLY A 188 6.72 -1.29 1.91
N GLY A 189 5.47 -1.44 1.44
CA GLY A 189 4.31 -1.66 2.29
C GLY A 189 3.67 -0.39 2.86
N TYR A 190 4.21 0.80 2.61
CA TYR A 190 3.59 2.03 3.06
C TYR A 190 2.23 2.28 2.38
N ALA A 191 1.31 2.85 3.16
CA ALA A 191 0.13 3.52 2.64
C ALA A 191 0.38 5.04 2.49
N THR A 192 -0.57 5.77 1.90
CA THR A 192 -0.39 7.19 1.52
C THR A 192 -0.06 8.09 2.71
N ASP A 193 -0.61 7.81 3.89
CA ASP A 193 -0.32 8.55 5.12
C ASP A 193 1.11 8.36 5.61
N GLN A 194 1.64 7.13 5.60
CA GLN A 194 3.03 6.85 5.93
C GLN A 194 3.99 7.54 4.97
N ILE A 195 3.68 7.54 3.66
CA ILE A 195 4.46 8.24 2.65
C ILE A 195 4.54 9.74 2.98
N TYR A 196 3.39 10.37 3.25
CA TYR A 196 3.34 11.79 3.62
C TYR A 196 4.06 12.10 4.92
N LEU A 197 3.88 11.28 5.96
CA LEU A 197 4.53 11.48 7.26
C LEU A 197 6.05 11.36 7.15
N ARG A 198 6.56 10.36 6.43
CA ARG A 198 7.99 10.21 6.17
C ARG A 198 8.53 11.40 5.39
N LEU A 199 7.87 11.77 4.29
CA LEU A 199 8.24 12.93 3.49
C LEU A 199 8.26 14.21 4.36
N LYS A 200 7.23 14.48 5.16
CA LYS A 200 7.15 15.65 6.04
C LYS A 200 8.30 15.70 7.06
N ARG A 201 8.72 14.54 7.58
CA ARG A 201 9.85 14.42 8.51
C ARG A 201 11.17 14.73 7.83
N GLU A 202 11.44 14.09 6.69
CA GLU A 202 12.74 14.13 6.02
C GLU A 202 12.94 15.40 5.17
N LEU A 203 11.87 15.96 4.61
CA LEU A 203 11.92 17.12 3.71
C LEU A 203 12.56 18.37 4.34
N ARG A 204 12.57 18.44 5.68
CA ARG A 204 13.21 19.52 6.45
C ARG A 204 14.74 19.54 6.27
N ARG A 205 15.36 18.40 5.93
CA ARG A 205 16.81 18.30 5.72
C ARG A 205 17.23 18.94 4.40
N PHE A 206 16.44 18.76 3.34
CA PHE A 206 16.75 19.26 2.00
C PHE A 206 16.55 20.77 1.93
N GLN A 207 17.63 21.52 1.67
CA GLN A 207 17.60 22.98 1.60
C GLN A 207 16.99 23.48 0.29
N ARG A 208 17.23 22.77 -0.82
CA ARG A 208 16.80 23.15 -2.18
C ARG A 208 16.02 22.03 -2.89
N PRO A 209 14.87 21.57 -2.37
CA PRO A 209 14.04 20.63 -3.11
C PRO A 209 13.48 21.32 -4.36
N VAL A 210 13.72 20.75 -5.54
CA VAL A 210 13.24 21.31 -6.82
C VAL A 210 11.93 20.68 -7.27
N ALA A 211 11.75 19.41 -6.94
CA ALA A 211 10.51 18.69 -7.18
C ALA A 211 10.28 17.66 -6.07
N ILE A 212 9.01 17.40 -5.80
CA ILE A 212 8.58 16.35 -4.89
C ILE A 212 7.56 15.50 -5.63
N VAL A 213 7.90 14.22 -5.80
CA VAL A 213 7.08 13.26 -6.51
C VAL A 213 6.53 12.26 -5.50
N ILE A 214 5.21 12.28 -5.30
CA ILE A 214 4.51 11.30 -4.46
C ILE A 214 3.82 10.26 -5.33
N LEU A 215 3.99 8.98 -4.99
CA LEU A 215 3.26 7.89 -5.63
C LEU A 215 1.82 7.82 -5.11
N PHE A 216 0.86 7.74 -6.03
CA PHE A 216 -0.47 7.23 -5.76
C PHE A 216 -0.82 6.13 -6.75
N SER A 217 -1.11 4.93 -6.24
CA SER A 217 -1.56 3.80 -7.05
C SER A 217 -2.90 3.28 -6.53
N PRO A 218 -3.96 3.29 -7.35
CA PRO A 218 -5.25 2.69 -6.98
C PRO A 218 -5.09 1.22 -6.58
N MET A 219 -4.18 0.48 -7.21
CA MET A 219 -3.90 -0.92 -6.91
C MET A 219 -3.37 -1.17 -5.49
N LEU A 220 -3.06 -0.14 -4.71
CA LEU A 220 -2.55 -0.26 -3.35
C LEU A 220 -3.50 0.37 -2.33
N PHE A 221 -4.71 0.72 -2.77
CA PHE A 221 -5.65 1.49 -1.97
C PHE A 221 -6.11 0.75 -0.72
N ARG A 222 -6.12 -0.60 -0.72
CA ARG A 222 -6.44 -1.39 0.47
C ARG A 222 -5.63 -0.95 1.70
N ARG A 223 -4.34 -0.63 1.54
CA ARG A 223 -3.47 -0.19 2.65
C ARG A 223 -3.93 1.11 3.31
N ASN A 224 -4.64 1.97 2.57
CA ASN A 224 -5.20 3.22 3.10
C ASN A 224 -6.45 2.99 3.97
N THR A 225 -6.95 1.76 4.01
CA THR A 225 -8.08 1.35 4.87
C THR A 225 -7.64 0.66 6.16
N GLU A 226 -6.33 0.45 6.33
CA GLU A 226 -5.75 -0.28 7.45
C GLU A 226 -5.46 0.67 8.63
N ASP A 227 -5.77 0.20 9.83
CA ASP A 227 -5.69 0.99 11.06
C ASP A 227 -5.01 0.24 12.22
N PHE A 228 -4.42 -0.94 11.95
CA PHE A 228 -3.62 -1.70 12.93
C PHE A 228 -2.29 -1.02 13.32
N ARG A 229 -2.00 0.13 12.70
CA ARG A 229 -0.82 0.97 12.91
C ARG A 229 -1.26 2.42 13.19
N PRO A 230 -0.37 3.28 13.72
CA PRO A 230 -0.61 4.71 13.69
C PRO A 230 -0.93 5.18 12.27
N HIS A 231 -1.98 5.99 12.14
CA HIS A 231 -2.52 6.39 10.85
C HIS A 231 -3.14 7.79 10.91
N LEU A 232 -3.21 8.46 9.75
CA LEU A 232 -3.85 9.77 9.65
C LEU A 232 -5.36 9.66 9.41
N GLY A 233 -6.10 10.63 9.94
CA GLY A 233 -7.46 10.90 9.53
C GLY A 233 -7.63 11.84 8.35
N PRO A 234 -8.89 12.08 7.93
CA PRO A 234 -9.19 13.10 6.93
C PRO A 234 -8.88 14.52 7.45
N ASP A 235 -8.90 14.73 8.76
CA ASP A 235 -8.43 15.92 9.47
C ASP A 235 -6.89 16.01 9.56
N LEU A 236 -6.16 15.05 9.00
CA LEU A 236 -4.70 14.94 9.06
C LEU A 236 -4.13 14.83 10.48
N VAL A 237 -4.98 14.43 11.44
CA VAL A 237 -4.56 14.15 12.81
C VAL A 237 -4.08 12.71 12.90
N LEU A 238 -2.92 12.52 13.53
CA LEU A 238 -2.37 11.20 13.81
C LEU A 238 -3.20 10.52 14.90
N ARG A 239 -3.66 9.31 14.59
CA ARG A 239 -4.40 8.45 15.51
C ARG A 239 -3.56 7.22 15.88
N PRO A 240 -3.72 6.70 17.11
CA PRO A 240 -3.05 5.46 17.50
C PRO A 240 -3.57 4.27 16.68
N ALA A 241 -2.81 3.18 16.73
CA ALA A 241 -3.25 1.90 16.19
C ALA A 241 -4.56 1.43 16.86
N VAL A 242 -5.48 0.89 16.06
CA VAL A 242 -6.69 0.24 16.55
C VAL A 242 -6.34 -1.21 16.90
N HIS A 243 -6.31 -1.51 18.19
CA HIS A 243 -6.05 -2.85 18.68
C HIS A 243 -7.30 -3.74 18.55
N ARG A 244 -7.12 -4.90 17.92
CA ARG A 244 -8.13 -5.95 17.81
C ARG A 244 -7.56 -7.28 18.30
N SER A 245 -8.40 -8.30 18.42
CA SER A 245 -7.92 -9.67 18.59
C SER A 245 -7.18 -10.13 17.34
N LYS A 246 -6.17 -11.00 17.49
CA LYS A 246 -5.43 -11.57 16.36
C LYS A 246 -6.32 -12.40 15.45
N LEU A 247 -7.36 -13.04 16.01
CA LEU A 247 -8.42 -13.68 15.23
C LEU A 247 -9.19 -12.70 14.35
N MET A 248 -9.50 -11.51 14.85
CA MET A 248 -10.18 -10.48 14.06
C MET A 248 -9.27 -9.91 12.98
N ASP A 249 -7.99 -9.71 13.29
CA ASP A 249 -6.99 -9.30 12.30
C ASP A 249 -6.83 -10.36 11.19
N LEU A 250 -6.79 -11.65 11.56
CA LEU A 250 -6.81 -12.76 10.60
C LEU A 250 -8.07 -12.74 9.74
N ALA A 251 -9.24 -12.59 10.36
CA ALA A 251 -10.51 -12.57 9.64
C ALA A 251 -10.55 -11.42 8.62
N ARG A 252 -10.09 -10.22 9.00
CA ARG A 252 -10.02 -9.04 8.10
C ARG A 252 -8.94 -9.16 7.03
N TRP A 253 -7.88 -9.93 7.29
CA TRP A 253 -6.86 -10.23 6.29
C TRP A 253 -7.37 -11.25 5.27
N ALA A 254 -8.01 -12.33 5.74
CA ALA A 254 -8.55 -13.40 4.90
C ALA A 254 -9.78 -12.95 4.10
N ILE A 255 -10.63 -12.12 4.69
CA ILE A 255 -11.80 -11.52 4.06
C ILE A 255 -11.60 -10.01 4.09
N PRO A 256 -11.01 -9.40 3.04
CA PRO A 256 -10.66 -7.98 3.01
C PRO A 256 -11.89 -7.08 2.78
N TYR A 257 -13.03 -7.44 3.37
CA TYR A 257 -14.25 -6.67 3.34
C TYR A 257 -14.06 -5.31 4.04
N ARG A 258 -14.64 -4.27 3.46
CA ARG A 258 -14.75 -2.91 4.02
C ARG A 258 -16.18 -2.42 3.91
N SER A 259 -16.68 -1.73 4.92
CA SER A 259 -17.94 -1.02 4.82
C SER A 259 -17.82 0.21 3.90
N VAL A 260 -18.94 0.67 3.35
CA VAL A 260 -18.99 1.91 2.54
C VAL A 260 -18.37 3.09 3.30
N LYS A 261 -18.68 3.21 4.61
CA LYS A 261 -18.14 4.25 5.48
C LYS A 261 -16.61 4.18 5.63
N GLU A 262 -16.04 2.99 5.74
CA GLU A 262 -14.59 2.80 5.79
C GLU A 262 -13.94 3.20 4.46
N THR A 263 -14.49 2.76 3.33
CA THR A 263 -13.98 3.09 1.99
C THR A 263 -14.07 4.60 1.70
N ASP A 264 -15.21 5.23 2.00
CA ASP A 264 -15.39 6.67 1.80
C ASP A 264 -14.46 7.49 2.68
N ARG A 265 -14.30 7.08 3.96
CA ARG A 265 -13.31 7.71 4.85
C ARG A 265 -11.91 7.58 4.30
N ALA A 266 -11.50 6.40 3.82
CA ALA A 266 -10.19 6.20 3.24
C ALA A 266 -9.96 7.07 2.00
N ILE A 267 -10.97 7.21 1.13
CA ILE A 267 -10.91 8.09 -0.06
C ILE A 267 -10.69 9.54 0.38
N LEU A 268 -11.49 10.03 1.33
CA LEU A 268 -11.36 11.39 1.86
C LEU A 268 -9.99 11.62 2.51
N THR A 269 -9.53 10.68 3.34
CA THR A 269 -8.21 10.73 3.96
C THR A 269 -7.10 10.79 2.91
N THR A 270 -7.12 9.92 1.90
CA THR A 270 -6.13 9.93 0.82
C THR A 270 -6.14 11.26 0.06
N ARG A 271 -7.31 11.82 -0.25
CA ARG A 271 -7.46 13.14 -0.89
C ARG A 271 -6.80 14.25 -0.08
N GLU A 272 -7.08 14.29 1.22
CA GLU A 272 -6.52 15.31 2.11
C GLU A 272 -5.01 15.17 2.26
N ILE A 273 -4.49 13.94 2.30
CA ILE A 273 -3.05 13.69 2.38
C ILE A 273 -2.34 14.09 1.10
N LEU A 274 -2.88 13.75 -0.07
CA LEU A 274 -2.30 14.19 -1.36
C LEU A 274 -2.30 15.71 -1.46
N SER A 275 -3.40 16.36 -1.09
CA SER A 275 -3.51 17.82 -1.04
C SER A 275 -2.52 18.44 -0.06
N ALA A 276 -2.34 17.84 1.13
CA ALA A 276 -1.35 18.27 2.11
C ALA A 276 0.09 18.09 1.62
N THR A 277 0.36 17.04 0.85
CA THR A 277 1.65 16.80 0.21
C THR A 277 1.95 17.87 -0.82
N VAL A 278 0.97 18.21 -1.67
CA VAL A 278 1.08 19.30 -2.64
C VAL A 278 1.35 20.64 -1.96
N ARG A 279 0.61 20.95 -0.89
CA ARG A 279 0.85 22.17 -0.08
C ARG A 279 2.25 22.18 0.53
N LEU A 280 2.69 21.04 1.09
CA LEU A 280 4.03 20.89 1.66
C LEU A 280 5.14 21.13 0.63
N ALA A 281 4.99 20.59 -0.58
CA ALA A 281 5.95 20.81 -1.67
C ALA A 281 5.99 22.29 -2.09
N LYS A 282 4.84 22.90 -2.34
CA LYS A 282 4.73 24.33 -2.70
C LYS A 282 5.34 25.23 -1.61
N ALA A 283 5.10 24.93 -0.33
CA ALA A 283 5.68 25.67 0.79
C ALA A 283 7.22 25.57 0.87
N ARG A 284 7.83 24.56 0.24
CA ARG A 284 9.28 24.41 0.10
C ARG A 284 9.81 24.95 -1.23
N GLY A 285 8.97 25.59 -2.04
CA GLY A 285 9.34 26.08 -3.38
C GLY A 285 9.60 24.98 -4.41
N ALA A 286 9.16 23.75 -4.13
CA ALA A 286 9.36 22.59 -5.00
C ALA A 286 8.13 22.38 -5.89
N LEU A 287 8.34 21.85 -7.10
CA LEU A 287 7.26 21.41 -7.98
C LEU A 287 6.62 20.11 -7.45
N PRO A 288 5.34 20.11 -7.03
CA PRO A 288 4.64 18.88 -6.68
C PRO A 288 4.27 18.06 -7.92
N ILE A 289 4.44 16.75 -7.85
CA ILE A 289 3.96 15.77 -8.84
C ILE A 289 3.28 14.61 -8.10
N VAL A 290 2.03 14.32 -8.45
CA VAL A 290 1.34 13.09 -8.00
C VAL A 290 1.48 12.06 -9.13
N LEU A 291 2.43 11.15 -9.00
CA LEU A 291 2.69 10.10 -10.00
C LEU A 291 1.66 8.98 -9.88
N VAL A 292 0.99 8.64 -10.99
CA VAL A 292 -0.04 7.60 -11.05
C VAL A 292 0.29 6.61 -12.17
N PRO A 293 0.96 5.48 -11.86
CA PRO A 293 1.11 4.40 -12.82
C PRO A 293 -0.26 3.79 -13.15
N GLN A 294 -0.57 3.63 -14.44
CA GLN A 294 -1.82 3.05 -14.92
C GLN A 294 -1.54 1.88 -15.85
N PHE A 295 -1.63 0.66 -15.34
CA PHE A 295 -1.51 -0.54 -16.16
C PHE A 295 -2.76 -0.72 -17.01
N LEU A 296 -2.57 -0.88 -18.32
CA LEU A 296 -3.66 -0.98 -19.29
C LEU A 296 -3.89 -2.43 -19.74
N PRO A 297 -5.16 -2.85 -19.89
CA PRO A 297 -6.37 -2.08 -19.56
C PRO A 297 -6.57 -1.91 -18.04
N GLU A 298 -6.93 -0.70 -17.62
CA GLU A 298 -7.19 -0.39 -16.20
C GLU A 298 -8.48 -1.07 -15.74
N GLN A 299 -8.42 -1.76 -14.60
CA GLN A 299 -9.57 -2.45 -14.02
C GLN A 299 -10.67 -1.45 -13.60
N PRO A 300 -11.97 -1.81 -13.70
CA PRO A 300 -13.06 -0.93 -13.25
C PRO A 300 -12.92 -0.47 -11.80
N ALA A 301 -12.43 -1.35 -10.92
CA ALA A 301 -12.18 -1.04 -9.51
C ALA A 301 -11.11 0.05 -9.32
N GLU A 302 -9.98 -0.09 -10.02
CA GLU A 302 -8.87 0.86 -10.00
C GLU A 302 -9.32 2.21 -10.54
N ARG A 303 -10.06 2.21 -11.66
CA ARG A 303 -10.63 3.42 -12.26
C ARG A 303 -11.56 4.16 -11.31
N LEU A 304 -12.45 3.44 -10.61
CA LEU A 304 -13.37 4.05 -9.66
C LEU A 304 -12.64 4.68 -8.48
N ILE A 305 -11.63 4.01 -7.92
CA ILE A 305 -10.83 4.57 -6.84
C ILE A 305 -10.03 5.78 -7.33
N ARG A 306 -9.41 5.68 -8.50
CA ARG A 306 -8.66 6.78 -9.11
C ARG A 306 -9.54 8.00 -9.33
N SER A 307 -10.73 7.85 -9.90
CA SER A 307 -11.66 8.96 -10.14
C SER A 307 -12.09 9.59 -8.82
N ARG A 308 -12.55 8.78 -7.86
CA ARG A 308 -13.01 9.27 -6.56
C ARG A 308 -11.92 9.97 -5.75
N VAL A 309 -10.66 9.57 -5.88
CA VAL A 309 -9.54 10.21 -5.18
C VAL A 309 -9.01 11.42 -5.95
N LEU A 310 -8.85 11.37 -7.26
CA LEU A 310 -8.10 12.40 -7.99
C LEU A 310 -8.97 13.42 -8.72
N GLU A 311 -10.22 13.09 -9.06
CA GLU A 311 -11.09 14.01 -9.80
C GLU A 311 -11.73 15.05 -8.87
N ASN A 312 -12.07 16.18 -9.48
CA ASN A 312 -12.70 17.34 -8.83
C ASN A 312 -11.84 18.00 -7.74
N ILE A 313 -10.51 17.84 -7.81
CA ILE A 313 -9.52 18.58 -7.03
C ILE A 313 -8.33 18.97 -7.91
N ASP A 314 -7.75 20.14 -7.65
CA ASP A 314 -6.56 20.63 -8.35
C ASP A 314 -5.30 19.94 -7.81
N LEU A 315 -5.07 18.69 -8.24
CA LEU A 315 -3.84 17.96 -7.99
C LEU A 315 -2.97 17.94 -9.25
N PRO A 316 -1.64 18.13 -9.12
CA PRO A 316 -0.69 18.06 -10.24
C PRO A 316 -0.41 16.59 -10.61
N VAL A 317 -1.41 15.93 -11.16
CA VAL A 317 -1.38 14.51 -11.50
C VAL A 317 -0.56 14.27 -12.76
N LEU A 318 0.37 13.31 -12.67
CA LEU A 318 1.10 12.75 -13.80
C LEU A 318 0.70 11.28 -13.95
N SER A 319 -0.33 11.04 -14.77
CA SER A 319 -0.78 9.70 -15.15
C SER A 319 0.16 9.12 -16.20
N VAL A 320 0.70 7.92 -15.93
CA VAL A 320 1.63 7.24 -16.84
C VAL A 320 0.99 5.92 -17.29
N PRO A 321 0.53 5.81 -18.55
CA PRO A 321 0.01 4.56 -19.08
C PRO A 321 1.14 3.54 -19.25
N LEU A 322 0.90 2.32 -18.78
CA LEU A 322 1.83 1.19 -18.80
C LEU A 322 1.16 -0.02 -19.45
N ASP A 323 1.92 -0.83 -20.18
CA ASP A 323 1.41 -2.11 -20.71
C ASP A 323 1.18 -3.08 -19.54
N GLY A 324 0.00 -3.71 -19.47
CA GLY A 324 -0.37 -4.67 -18.42
C GLY A 324 0.53 -5.90 -18.31
N ARG A 325 1.48 -6.10 -19.23
CA ARG A 325 2.50 -7.16 -19.16
C ARG A 325 3.82 -6.70 -18.55
N TRP A 326 4.00 -5.41 -18.27
CA TRP A 326 5.27 -4.85 -17.77
C TRP A 326 5.45 -5.04 -16.27
N HIS A 327 5.35 -6.29 -15.85
CA HIS A 327 5.54 -6.74 -14.48
C HIS A 327 6.80 -7.61 -14.36
N LEU A 328 7.28 -7.82 -13.14
CA LEU A 328 8.31 -8.80 -12.84
C LEU A 328 7.77 -10.23 -13.04
N ALA A 329 8.67 -11.18 -13.26
CA ALA A 329 8.27 -12.59 -13.39
C ALA A 329 7.73 -13.12 -12.04
N GLY A 330 6.48 -13.57 -12.02
CA GLY A 330 5.83 -14.12 -10.82
C GLY A 330 5.47 -13.08 -9.75
N ASP A 331 5.59 -11.79 -10.06
CA ASP A 331 5.32 -10.70 -9.13
C ASP A 331 4.69 -9.54 -9.89
N TRP A 332 3.65 -8.92 -9.33
CA TRP A 332 2.93 -7.85 -9.99
C TRP A 332 3.71 -6.53 -10.03
N HIS A 333 4.89 -6.41 -9.41
CA HIS A 333 5.68 -5.17 -9.37
C HIS A 333 6.10 -4.73 -10.78
N PRO A 334 6.19 -3.42 -11.07
CA PRO A 334 6.58 -2.96 -12.39
C PRO A 334 8.01 -3.40 -12.70
N ASN A 335 8.25 -3.86 -13.92
CA ASN A 335 9.62 -4.18 -14.34
C ASN A 335 10.40 -2.91 -14.76
N ALA A 336 11.68 -3.09 -15.12
CA ALA A 336 12.57 -2.01 -15.53
C ALA A 336 12.00 -1.16 -16.68
N ARG A 337 11.20 -1.75 -17.58
CA ARG A 337 10.59 -1.03 -18.69
C ARG A 337 9.52 -0.05 -18.20
N ALA A 338 8.66 -0.50 -17.29
CA ALA A 338 7.66 0.37 -16.65
C ALA A 338 8.31 1.47 -15.80
N ALA A 339 9.34 1.14 -15.01
CA ALA A 339 10.11 2.11 -14.24
C ALA A 339 10.75 3.19 -15.11
N LYS A 340 11.39 2.79 -16.22
CA LYS A 340 11.96 3.71 -17.21
C LYS A 340 10.90 4.62 -17.84
N THR A 341 9.72 4.10 -18.18
CA THR A 341 8.62 4.90 -18.74
C THR A 341 8.13 5.95 -17.74
N MET A 342 7.98 5.59 -16.47
CA MET A 342 7.65 6.54 -15.40
C MET A 342 8.73 7.61 -15.22
N ALA A 343 10.01 7.21 -15.20
CA ALA A 343 11.14 8.14 -15.10
C ALA A 343 11.19 9.13 -16.28
N LEU A 344 10.96 8.67 -17.50
CA LEU A 344 10.88 9.54 -18.69
C LEU A 344 9.74 10.57 -18.59
N ALA A 345 8.57 10.15 -18.09
CA ALA A 345 7.45 11.05 -17.89
C ALA A 345 7.76 12.12 -16.82
N ILE A 346 8.35 11.72 -15.69
CA ILE A 346 8.80 12.64 -14.63
C ILE A 346 9.82 13.62 -15.20
N SER A 347 10.91 13.12 -15.79
CA SER A 347 11.97 13.97 -16.35
C SER A 347 11.43 14.94 -17.40
N SER A 348 10.51 14.51 -18.26
CA SER A 348 9.85 15.39 -19.25
C SER A 348 9.05 16.51 -18.58
N ARG A 349 8.34 16.20 -17.47
CA ARG A 349 7.61 17.20 -16.68
C ARG A 349 8.54 18.21 -16.00
N LEU A 350 9.77 17.81 -15.69
CA LEU A 350 10.79 18.62 -15.03
C LEU A 350 11.62 19.50 -15.99
N ARG A 351 11.74 19.15 -17.27
CA ARG A 351 12.56 19.88 -18.26
C ARG A 351 12.42 21.41 -18.24
N PRO A 352 11.20 22.00 -18.16
CA PRO A 352 11.07 23.46 -18.14
C PRO A 352 11.75 24.11 -16.93
N PHE A 353 11.89 23.37 -15.82
CA PHE A 353 12.40 23.87 -14.54
C PHE A 353 13.89 23.60 -14.32
N THR A 354 14.45 22.63 -15.05
CA THR A 354 15.89 22.35 -15.02
C THR A 354 16.66 23.23 -16.01
N VAL A 355 16.14 23.43 -17.23
CA VAL A 355 16.80 24.26 -18.26
C VAL A 355 16.74 25.76 -17.95
N SER A 356 15.63 26.25 -17.39
CA SER A 356 15.46 27.69 -17.08
C SER A 356 16.36 28.20 -15.94
N ARG A 357 17.00 27.31 -15.18
CA ARG A 357 17.89 27.69 -14.06
C ARG A 357 19.35 27.85 -14.46
N ASP A 358 19.81 27.12 -15.47
CA ASP A 358 21.18 27.29 -16.00
C ASP A 358 21.33 28.64 -16.72
N SER A 359 20.26 29.14 -17.35
CA SER A 359 20.23 30.47 -17.99
C SER A 359 20.34 31.64 -17.00
N PHE A 360 19.92 31.42 -15.75
CA PHE A 360 19.94 32.44 -14.70
C PHE A 360 21.30 32.54 -13.99
N ILE A 361 22.12 31.49 -14.04
CA ILE A 361 23.46 31.48 -13.44
C ILE A 361 24.50 32.04 -14.44
N SER A 362 24.33 31.76 -15.73
CA SER A 362 25.23 32.29 -16.78
C SER A 362 25.01 33.76 -17.14
N SER A 363 24.00 34.43 -16.57
CA SER A 363 23.74 35.87 -16.76
C SER A 363 24.19 36.72 -15.56
N THR A 364 24.79 36.09 -14.55
CA THR A 364 25.33 36.75 -13.34
C THR A 364 26.83 36.48 -13.13
N GLN A 365 27.55 36.07 -14.17
CA GLN A 365 29.03 36.05 -14.18
C GLN A 365 29.58 37.10 -15.14
#